data_AF-A0A4Y2GBY2-F1
#
_entry.id   AF-A0A4Y2GBY2-F1
#
_cell.length_a   1.000
_cell.length_b   1.000
_cell.length_c   1.000
_cell.angle_alpha   90.00
_cell.angle_beta   90.00
_cell.angle_gamma   90.00
#
_symmetry.space_group_name_H-M   'P 1'
#
loop_
_entity.id
_entity.type
_entity.pdbx_description
1 polymer ?
#
loop_
_entity_poly.entity_id
_entity_poly.type
_entity_poly.pdbx_seq_one_letter_code
_entity_poly.pdbx_strand_id
1 'polypeptide(L)'
;MRKLEVVGRGGTVTNTGLKNGVINRIENHVGRPLQWSIYLLHFNELPFRHIFQHIDDQTARLTCFSGPIGQQLTCYEKLPVVDFEPIDCSITHIDRNLLSKGQQYLLDISNAATLGNCPEDLANREPGPLFHSRRLTAANHVLRLYISSSDTSGNLTEIVGFRIHPKIIHSCVVCHKKEQIFY
;
A
#
# COMPACT_ATOMS: atom_id res chain seq x y z
N MET A 1 -24.15 -28.79 19.06
CA MET A 1 -23.93 -27.36 19.41
C MET A 1 -22.71 -26.87 18.63
N ARG A 2 -22.80 -25.74 17.90
CA ARG A 2 -21.65 -25.22 17.12
C ARG A 2 -20.69 -24.47 18.05
N LYS A 3 -19.39 -24.76 17.96
CA LYS A 3 -18.34 -24.16 18.79
C LYS A 3 -17.59 -23.12 17.96
N LEU A 4 -17.41 -21.92 18.50
CA LEU A 4 -16.63 -20.86 17.83
C LEU A 4 -15.14 -21.17 17.96
N GLU A 5 -14.45 -21.56 16.89
CA GLU A 5 -13.03 -21.98 16.98
C GLU A 5 -12.04 -20.92 16.49
N VAL A 6 -12.43 -20.14 15.47
CA VAL A 6 -11.59 -19.15 14.81
C VAL A 6 -12.27 -17.79 14.81
N VAL A 7 -11.51 -16.72 15.05
CA VAL A 7 -11.98 -15.33 14.92
C VAL A 7 -11.13 -14.58 13.90
N GLY A 8 -11.80 -14.07 12.87
CA GLY A 8 -11.20 -13.22 11.85
C GLY A 8 -11.39 -11.73 12.13
N ARG A 9 -10.30 -10.95 12.25
CA ARG A 9 -10.34 -9.49 12.45
C ARG A 9 -9.10 -8.80 11.89
N GLY A 10 -9.16 -7.48 11.68
CA GLY A 10 -7.99 -6.69 11.30
C GLY A 10 -6.99 -6.54 12.45
N GLY A 11 -5.69 -6.47 12.14
CA GLY A 11 -4.60 -6.40 13.14
C GLY A 11 -4.43 -5.07 13.88
N THR A 12 -5.49 -4.28 14.06
CA THR A 12 -5.41 -3.02 14.83
C THR A 12 -5.33 -3.31 16.33
N VAL A 13 -4.73 -2.39 17.09
CA VAL A 13 -4.66 -2.47 18.57
C VAL A 13 -6.06 -2.61 19.20
N THR A 14 -7.09 -2.00 18.62
CA THR A 14 -8.48 -2.15 19.07
C THR A 14 -8.98 -3.59 18.96
N ASN A 15 -8.52 -4.34 17.97
CA ASN A 15 -8.97 -5.71 17.74
C ASN A 15 -8.09 -6.74 18.47
N THR A 16 -6.76 -6.58 18.40
CA THR A 16 -5.77 -7.56 18.89
C THR A 16 -5.08 -7.15 20.19
N GLY A 17 -5.49 -6.02 20.80
CA GLY A 17 -4.88 -5.51 22.02
C GLY A 17 -4.98 -6.49 23.18
N LEU A 18 -3.86 -6.66 23.91
CA LEU A 18 -3.72 -7.57 25.05
C LEU A 18 -4.78 -7.33 26.14
N LYS A 19 -5.17 -6.08 26.35
CA LYS A 19 -6.24 -5.68 27.26
C LYS A 19 -7.33 -4.96 26.48
N ASN A 20 -8.58 -5.34 26.72
CA ASN A 20 -9.77 -4.73 26.11
C ASN A 20 -9.87 -4.86 24.58
N GLY A 21 -8.94 -5.55 23.91
CA GLY A 21 -9.06 -5.85 22.49
C GLY A 21 -10.32 -6.67 22.21
N VAL A 22 -10.93 -6.49 21.04
CA VAL A 22 -12.15 -7.21 20.66
C VAL A 22 -11.96 -8.73 20.79
N ILE A 23 -10.85 -9.28 20.32
CA ILE A 23 -10.60 -10.72 20.42
C ILE A 23 -10.39 -11.14 21.88
N ASN A 24 -9.62 -10.38 22.66
CA ASN A 24 -9.43 -10.63 24.08
C ASN A 24 -10.76 -10.65 24.85
N ARG A 25 -11.68 -9.72 24.55
CA ARG A 25 -13.03 -9.69 25.14
C ARG A 25 -13.84 -10.92 24.77
N ILE A 26 -13.75 -11.38 23.52
CA ILE A 26 -14.42 -12.59 23.06
C ILE A 26 -13.84 -13.82 23.76
N GLU A 27 -12.51 -13.96 23.84
CA GLU A 27 -11.85 -15.07 24.54
C GLU A 27 -12.21 -15.12 26.03
N ASN A 28 -12.27 -13.96 26.70
CA ASN A 28 -12.73 -13.88 28.09
C ASN A 28 -14.18 -14.32 28.25
N HIS A 29 -15.06 -13.97 27.31
CA HIS A 29 -16.47 -14.36 27.35
C HIS A 29 -16.67 -15.85 27.04
N VAL A 30 -15.90 -16.40 26.10
CA VAL A 30 -15.93 -17.83 25.74
C VAL A 30 -15.18 -18.69 26.77
N GLY A 31 -14.34 -18.08 27.62
CA GLY A 31 -13.58 -18.75 28.68
C GLY A 31 -12.40 -19.57 28.18
N ARG A 32 -11.90 -19.31 26.96
CA ARG A 32 -10.73 -20.00 26.39
C ARG A 32 -10.10 -19.22 25.23
N PRO A 33 -8.83 -19.51 24.89
CA PRO A 33 -8.21 -18.99 23.67
C PRO A 33 -8.93 -19.45 22.40
N LEU A 34 -8.89 -18.60 21.38
CA LEU A 34 -9.38 -18.86 20.03
C LEU A 34 -8.22 -18.85 19.04
N GLN A 35 -8.38 -19.52 17.90
CA GLN A 35 -7.41 -19.35 16.80
C GLN A 35 -7.64 -17.98 16.16
N TRP A 36 -6.58 -17.20 16.02
CA TRP A 36 -6.67 -15.86 15.45
C TRP A 36 -6.37 -15.91 13.94
N SER A 37 -7.33 -15.47 13.13
CA SER A 37 -7.13 -15.21 11.71
C SER A 37 -7.00 -13.70 11.49
N ILE A 38 -5.81 -13.15 11.72
CA ILE A 38 -5.61 -11.70 11.71
C ILE A 38 -5.27 -11.18 10.31
N TYR A 39 -6.09 -10.24 9.83
CA TYR A 39 -5.80 -9.52 8.60
C TYR A 39 -4.69 -8.49 8.80
N LEU A 40 -3.62 -8.77 8.08
CA LEU A 40 -2.41 -8.01 7.75
C LEU A 40 -2.51 -6.52 7.43
N LEU A 41 -3.71 -6.03 7.08
CA LEU A 41 -3.87 -4.98 6.05
C LEU A 41 -3.09 -3.69 6.37
N HIS A 42 -3.08 -3.27 7.64
CA HIS A 42 -2.41 -2.06 8.08
C HIS A 42 -0.88 -2.18 8.21
N PHE A 43 -0.33 -3.40 8.27
CA PHE A 43 1.12 -3.58 8.35
C PHE A 43 1.81 -3.10 7.07
N ASN A 44 1.17 -3.34 5.91
CA ASN A 44 1.66 -2.84 4.63
C ASN A 44 1.51 -1.32 4.50
N GLU A 45 0.65 -0.69 5.29
CA GLU A 45 0.47 0.76 5.30
C GLU A 45 1.47 1.49 6.20
N LEU A 46 2.14 0.81 7.13
CA LEU A 46 3.11 1.44 8.05
C LEU A 46 4.37 1.95 7.32
N PRO A 47 5.00 1.18 6.40
CA PRO A 47 6.15 1.66 5.64
C PRO A 47 5.84 2.91 4.84
N PHE A 48 4.63 2.99 4.26
CA PHE A 48 4.14 4.15 3.50
C PHE A 48 3.78 5.33 4.41
N ARG A 49 3.36 5.08 5.66
CA ARG A 49 3.05 6.15 6.63
C ARG A 49 4.19 7.13 6.78
N HIS A 50 5.36 6.60 7.10
CA HIS A 50 6.54 7.40 7.39
C HIS A 50 7.01 8.16 6.15
N ILE A 51 6.80 7.58 4.97
CA ILE A 51 7.11 8.21 3.69
C ILE A 51 6.18 9.39 3.46
N PHE A 52 4.86 9.17 3.52
CA PHE A 52 3.89 10.24 3.31
C PHE A 52 3.95 11.35 4.37
N GLN A 53 4.26 11.02 5.62
CA GLN A 53 4.49 12.03 6.68
C GLN A 53 5.75 12.89 6.45
N HIS A 54 6.68 12.41 5.63
CA HIS A 54 7.89 13.15 5.30
C HIS A 54 7.74 13.95 3.99
N ILE A 55 6.94 13.42 3.05
CA ILE A 55 6.62 14.07 1.77
C ILE A 55 5.62 15.20 1.95
N ASP A 56 4.69 14.99 2.87
CA ASP A 56 3.60 15.88 3.18
C ASP A 56 3.80 16.30 4.64
N ASP A 57 4.12 17.58 4.87
CA ASP A 57 4.21 18.15 6.22
C ASP A 57 3.02 17.71 7.08
N GLN A 58 3.21 17.59 8.41
CA GLN A 58 2.18 17.09 9.34
C GLN A 58 0.78 17.62 9.00
N THR A 59 -0.03 16.80 8.34
CA THR A 59 -1.32 17.19 7.79
C THR A 59 -2.24 17.69 8.91
N ALA A 60 -2.67 18.95 8.81
CA ALA A 60 -3.64 19.54 9.73
C ALA A 60 -5.09 19.07 9.47
N ARG A 61 -5.35 18.37 8.34
CA ARG A 61 -6.71 18.00 7.91
C ARG A 61 -6.82 16.54 7.45
N LEU A 62 -7.87 15.86 7.92
CA LEU A 62 -8.13 14.42 7.75
C LEU A 62 -8.40 13.93 6.31
N THR A 63 -8.47 14.82 5.31
CA THR A 63 -8.98 14.46 3.96
C THR A 63 -8.12 14.86 2.79
N CYS A 64 -7.08 15.68 2.95
CA CYS A 64 -6.28 16.15 1.82
C CYS A 64 -4.79 16.19 2.18
N PHE A 65 -3.94 15.83 1.23
CA PHE A 65 -2.52 16.11 1.33
C PHE A 65 -2.30 17.62 1.14
N SER A 66 -1.42 18.25 1.92
CA SER A 66 -1.23 19.71 1.95
C SER A 66 0.08 20.20 1.35
N GLY A 67 1.08 19.34 1.27
CA GLY A 67 2.38 19.63 0.68
C GLY A 67 2.34 19.67 -0.85
N PRO A 68 3.40 20.17 -1.50
CA PRO A 68 3.42 20.39 -2.95
C PRO A 68 3.14 19.11 -3.75
N ILE A 69 3.71 17.99 -3.33
CA ILE A 69 3.50 16.67 -3.95
C ILE A 69 2.08 16.19 -3.66
N GLY A 70 1.61 16.37 -2.43
CA GLY A 70 0.25 16.11 -2.03
C GLY A 70 -0.82 16.76 -2.91
N GLN A 71 -0.61 18.02 -3.27
CA GLN A 71 -1.51 18.77 -4.15
C GLN A 71 -1.46 18.23 -5.59
N GLN A 72 -0.27 17.86 -6.10
CA GLN A 72 -0.16 17.24 -7.42
C GLN A 72 -0.92 15.90 -7.52
N LEU A 73 -0.94 15.12 -6.43
CA LEU A 73 -1.72 13.88 -6.34
C LEU A 73 -3.24 14.10 -6.41
N THR A 74 -3.74 15.33 -6.24
CA THR A 74 -5.18 15.62 -6.43
C THR A 74 -5.54 15.97 -7.88
N CYS A 75 -4.55 16.28 -8.73
CA CYS A 75 -4.74 16.74 -10.10
C CYS A 75 -4.26 15.72 -11.17
N TYR A 76 -3.84 14.52 -10.76
CA TYR A 76 -3.17 13.55 -11.64
C TYR A 76 -4.08 12.84 -12.66
N GLU A 77 -5.40 12.78 -12.43
CA GLU A 77 -6.34 11.95 -13.22
C GLU A 77 -6.40 12.30 -14.72
N LYS A 78 -5.84 13.45 -15.11
CA LYS A 78 -5.82 13.93 -16.50
C LYS A 78 -4.44 13.89 -17.16
N LEU A 79 -3.42 13.38 -16.47
CA LEU A 79 -2.06 13.41 -16.98
C LEU A 79 -1.79 12.19 -17.90
N PRO A 80 -1.34 12.42 -19.15
CA PRO A 80 -0.88 11.33 -20.01
C PRO A 80 0.41 10.73 -19.44
N VAL A 81 0.71 9.48 -19.81
CA VAL A 81 2.07 8.94 -19.65
C VAL A 81 2.98 9.69 -20.60
N VAL A 82 4.15 10.08 -20.12
CA VAL A 82 5.19 10.79 -20.88
C VAL A 82 6.49 10.02 -20.81
N ASP A 83 7.54 10.47 -21.50
CA ASP A 83 8.87 9.89 -21.33
C ASP A 83 9.39 10.20 -19.91
N PHE A 84 9.88 9.17 -19.22
CA PHE A 84 10.42 9.25 -17.85
C PHE A 84 11.70 8.43 -17.72
N GLU A 85 12.55 8.77 -16.75
CA GLU A 85 13.77 8.01 -16.49
C GLU A 85 13.45 6.67 -15.78
N PRO A 86 14.03 5.54 -16.22
CA PRO A 86 13.86 4.28 -15.52
C PRO A 86 14.46 4.32 -14.10
N ILE A 87 13.80 3.64 -13.16
CA ILE A 87 14.30 3.51 -11.78
C ILE A 87 15.14 2.24 -11.66
N ASP A 88 16.40 2.40 -11.22
CA ASP A 88 17.28 1.29 -10.90
C ASP A 88 16.79 0.53 -9.65
N CYS A 89 16.03 -0.56 -9.86
CA CYS A 89 15.54 -1.41 -8.79
C CYS A 89 15.27 -2.84 -9.28
N SER A 90 15.55 -3.84 -8.44
CA SER A 90 15.23 -5.24 -8.73
C SER A 90 13.91 -5.66 -8.07
N ILE A 91 12.86 -5.89 -8.86
CA ILE A 91 11.58 -6.42 -8.36
C ILE A 91 11.66 -7.95 -8.31
N THR A 92 11.35 -8.53 -7.15
CA THR A 92 11.26 -9.99 -7.01
C THR A 92 10.02 -10.51 -7.73
N HIS A 93 10.12 -11.66 -8.38
CA HIS A 93 8.98 -12.33 -8.99
C HIS A 93 7.94 -12.72 -7.92
N ILE A 94 6.73 -12.16 -8.03
CA ILE A 94 5.60 -12.41 -7.13
C ILE A 94 4.45 -12.97 -7.96
N ASP A 95 3.84 -14.06 -7.49
CA ASP A 95 2.63 -14.60 -8.13
C ASP A 95 1.47 -13.59 -7.99
N ARG A 96 0.99 -13.11 -9.14
CA ARG A 96 -0.10 -12.13 -9.23
C ARG A 96 -1.41 -12.63 -8.64
N ASN A 97 -1.65 -13.94 -8.62
CA ASN A 97 -2.89 -14.53 -8.11
C ASN A 97 -3.05 -14.34 -6.60
N LEU A 98 -1.96 -14.10 -5.89
CA LEU A 98 -1.89 -13.87 -4.44
C LEU A 98 -2.04 -12.39 -4.08
N LEU A 99 -2.25 -11.52 -5.07
CA LEU A 99 -2.32 -10.08 -4.88
C LEU A 99 -3.74 -9.57 -5.08
N SER A 100 -4.17 -8.65 -4.21
CA SER A 100 -5.39 -7.87 -4.45
C SER A 100 -5.22 -6.96 -5.68
N LYS A 101 -6.33 -6.50 -6.27
CA LYS A 101 -6.30 -5.59 -7.44
C LYS A 101 -5.39 -4.36 -7.25
N GLY A 102 -5.42 -3.75 -6.06
CA GLY A 102 -4.58 -2.59 -5.75
C GLY A 102 -3.10 -2.92 -5.64
N GLN A 103 -2.75 -4.13 -5.17
CA GLN A 103 -1.36 -4.61 -5.12
C GLN A 103 -0.87 -5.07 -6.50
N GLN A 104 -1.74 -5.64 -7.33
CA GLN A 104 -1.41 -5.95 -8.72
C GLN A 104 -1.07 -4.66 -9.48
N TYR A 105 -1.89 -3.63 -9.35
CA TYR A 105 -1.58 -2.32 -9.94
C TYR A 105 -0.23 -1.79 -9.46
N LEU A 106 0.02 -1.84 -8.15
CA LEU A 106 1.29 -1.41 -7.56
C LEU A 106 2.49 -2.14 -8.17
N LEU A 107 2.39 -3.48 -8.29
CA LEU A 107 3.43 -4.29 -8.91
C LEU A 107 3.63 -3.92 -10.39
N ASP A 108 2.54 -3.76 -11.13
CA ASP A 108 2.57 -3.49 -12.57
C ASP A 108 3.20 -2.12 -12.85
N ILE A 109 2.81 -1.09 -12.11
CA ILE A 109 3.34 0.25 -12.29
C ILE A 109 4.78 0.39 -11.78
N SER A 110 5.15 -0.35 -10.73
CA SER A 110 6.54 -0.45 -10.29
C SER A 110 7.42 -1.10 -11.37
N ASN A 111 6.95 -2.17 -12.01
CA ASN A 111 7.67 -2.80 -13.13
C ASN A 111 7.82 -1.83 -14.31
N ALA A 112 6.76 -1.11 -14.68
CA ALA A 112 6.80 -0.10 -15.73
C ALA A 112 7.83 1.00 -15.43
N ALA A 113 7.85 1.51 -14.19
CA ALA A 113 8.80 2.52 -13.75
C ALA A 113 10.25 2.01 -13.79
N THR A 114 10.49 0.74 -13.42
CA THR A 114 11.83 0.13 -13.49
C THR A 114 12.29 -0.13 -14.92
N LEU A 115 11.38 -0.54 -15.81
CA LEU A 115 11.70 -0.83 -17.21
C LEU A 115 11.76 0.42 -18.08
N GLY A 116 11.31 1.58 -17.59
CA GLY A 116 11.23 2.80 -18.39
C GLY A 116 10.10 2.79 -19.42
N ASN A 117 9.12 1.90 -19.30
CA ASN A 117 8.06 1.74 -20.27
C ASN A 117 6.74 1.36 -19.59
N CYS A 118 5.71 2.17 -19.81
CA CYS A 118 4.37 1.91 -19.31
C CYS A 118 3.42 1.51 -20.46
N PRO A 119 2.91 0.26 -20.47
CA PRO A 119 1.89 -0.17 -21.42
C PRO A 119 0.62 0.69 -21.37
N GLU A 120 -0.04 0.88 -22.51
CA GLU A 120 -1.24 1.72 -22.63
C GLU A 120 -2.42 1.21 -21.78
N ASP A 121 -2.58 -0.12 -21.68
CA ASP A 121 -3.60 -0.74 -20.83
C ASP A 121 -3.38 -0.44 -19.34
N LEU A 122 -2.12 -0.40 -18.90
CA LEU A 122 -1.74 -0.01 -17.55
C LEU A 122 -1.91 1.50 -17.32
N ALA A 123 -1.55 2.32 -18.29
CA ALA A 123 -1.69 3.78 -18.25
C ALA A 123 -3.15 4.23 -18.05
N ASN A 124 -4.08 3.50 -18.67
CA ASN A 124 -5.52 3.74 -18.62
C ASN A 124 -6.22 3.12 -17.39
N ARG A 125 -5.50 2.34 -16.57
CA ARG A 125 -6.09 1.71 -15.38
C ARG A 125 -6.12 2.72 -14.23
N GLU A 126 -7.28 2.86 -13.59
CA GLU A 126 -7.39 3.70 -12.39
C GLU A 126 -6.89 2.97 -11.13
N PRO A 127 -6.01 3.58 -10.32
CA PRO A 127 -5.53 3.02 -9.06
C PRO A 127 -6.57 2.98 -7.92
N GLY A 128 -7.77 3.52 -8.17
CA GLY A 128 -8.87 3.64 -7.22
C GLY A 128 -8.87 4.96 -6.44
N PRO A 129 -9.96 5.26 -5.71
CA PRO A 129 -10.15 6.54 -5.03
C PRO A 129 -9.13 6.76 -3.90
N LEU A 130 -8.56 7.95 -3.86
CA LEU A 130 -7.55 8.36 -2.88
C LEU A 130 -8.20 8.59 -1.51
N PHE A 131 -7.79 7.79 -0.52
CA PHE A 131 -8.18 7.95 0.88
C PHE A 131 -6.92 7.97 1.76
N HIS A 132 -6.83 8.89 2.71
CA HIS A 132 -5.70 9.00 3.65
C HIS A 132 -5.44 7.74 4.48
N SER A 133 -6.50 6.98 4.77
CA SER A 133 -6.39 5.69 5.44
C SER A 133 -5.81 4.60 4.55
N ARG A 134 -5.91 4.73 3.22
CA ARG A 134 -5.49 3.74 2.23
C ARG A 134 -4.17 4.14 1.57
N ARG A 135 -3.09 4.02 2.33
CA ARG A 135 -1.75 4.44 1.91
C ARG A 135 -1.19 3.67 0.70
N LEU A 136 -1.69 2.46 0.46
CA LEU A 136 -1.40 1.71 -0.77
C LEU A 136 -1.90 2.45 -2.01
N THR A 137 -3.11 2.99 -1.97
CA THR A 137 -3.66 3.78 -3.07
C THR A 137 -2.86 5.07 -3.25
N ALA A 138 -2.47 5.74 -2.17
CA ALA A 138 -1.58 6.90 -2.29
C ALA A 138 -0.23 6.54 -2.96
N ALA A 139 0.37 5.38 -2.64
CA ALA A 139 1.59 4.92 -3.30
C ALA A 139 1.40 4.66 -4.80
N ASN A 140 0.27 4.04 -5.17
CA ASN A 140 -0.12 3.86 -6.57
C ASN A 140 -0.22 5.19 -7.32
N HIS A 141 -0.79 6.21 -6.67
CA HIS A 141 -0.93 7.56 -7.25
C HIS A 141 0.43 8.25 -7.41
N VAL A 142 1.35 8.11 -6.45
CA VAL A 142 2.72 8.66 -6.57
C VAL A 142 3.48 8.03 -7.74
N LEU A 143 3.41 6.70 -7.88
CA LEU A 143 4.01 6.00 -9.02
C LEU A 143 3.37 6.41 -10.35
N ARG A 144 2.04 6.61 -10.36
CA ARG A 144 1.32 7.09 -11.55
C ARG A 144 1.73 8.50 -11.95
N LEU A 145 1.92 9.38 -10.96
CA LEU A 145 2.39 10.74 -11.17
C LEU A 145 3.83 10.75 -11.71
N TYR A 146 4.70 9.88 -11.21
CA TYR A 146 6.08 9.76 -11.68
C TYR A 146 6.17 9.44 -13.18
N ILE A 147 5.44 8.41 -13.65
CA ILE A 147 5.43 8.05 -15.08
C ILE A 147 4.66 9.05 -15.96
N SER A 148 4.02 10.06 -15.35
CA SER A 148 3.28 11.14 -16.01
C SER A 148 3.99 12.48 -15.95
N SER A 149 5.20 12.53 -15.40
CA SER A 149 5.96 13.76 -15.24
C SER A 149 7.29 13.67 -15.97
N SER A 150 7.46 14.53 -16.98
CA SER A 150 8.73 14.67 -17.71
C SER A 150 9.78 15.44 -16.92
N ASP A 151 9.34 16.19 -15.91
CA ASP A 151 10.19 17.01 -15.05
C ASP A 151 10.19 16.36 -13.67
N THR A 152 11.00 15.30 -13.54
CA THR A 152 11.14 14.60 -12.28
C THR A 152 11.87 15.51 -11.30
N SER A 153 11.13 16.38 -10.60
CA SER A 153 11.70 17.18 -9.51
C SER A 153 12.48 16.22 -8.60
N GLY A 154 13.71 16.58 -8.20
CA GLY A 154 14.62 15.65 -7.49
C GLY A 154 13.96 14.96 -6.28
N ASN A 155 13.00 15.63 -5.65
CA ASN A 155 12.18 15.07 -4.57
C ASN A 155 11.35 13.85 -5.01
N LEU A 156 10.70 13.88 -6.18
CA LEU A 156 9.86 12.77 -6.67
C LEU A 156 10.70 11.54 -7.03
N THR A 157 11.83 11.72 -7.70
CA THR A 157 12.77 10.63 -8.01
C THR A 157 13.35 10.02 -6.74
N GLU A 158 13.71 10.83 -5.73
CA GLU A 158 14.17 10.33 -4.44
C GLU A 158 13.08 9.52 -3.72
N ILE A 159 11.84 10.02 -3.72
CA ILE A 159 10.70 9.35 -3.10
C ILE A 159 10.43 7.98 -3.73
N VAL A 160 10.38 7.92 -5.06
CA VAL A 160 10.04 6.69 -5.75
C VAL A 160 11.21 5.70 -5.70
N GLY A 161 12.43 6.16 -6.01
CA GLY A 161 13.63 5.33 -6.06
C GLY A 161 14.14 4.85 -4.70
N PHE A 162 14.25 5.73 -3.70
CA PHE A 162 14.86 5.38 -2.41
C PHE A 162 13.87 4.90 -1.35
N ARG A 163 12.58 5.25 -1.45
CA ARG A 163 11.64 5.07 -0.32
C ARG A 163 10.48 4.15 -0.62
N ILE A 164 9.85 4.27 -1.79
CA ILE A 164 8.60 3.55 -2.08
C ILE A 164 8.89 2.13 -2.59
N HIS A 165 9.77 1.98 -3.57
CA HIS A 165 10.00 0.71 -4.28
C HIS A 165 10.56 -0.45 -3.43
N PRO A 166 11.57 -0.25 -2.55
CA PRO A 166 12.08 -1.33 -1.68
C PRO A 166 11.04 -1.82 -0.65
N LYS A 167 10.15 -0.93 -0.23
CA LYS A 167 9.10 -1.21 0.76
C LYS A 167 7.86 -1.87 0.12
N ILE A 168 7.62 -1.64 -1.17
CA ILE A 168 6.62 -2.35 -1.97
C ILE A 168 6.93 -3.85 -1.99
N ILE A 169 8.17 -4.22 -2.32
CA ILE A 169 8.65 -5.61 -2.36
C ILE A 169 8.47 -6.26 -0.98
N HIS A 170 8.86 -5.57 0.09
CA HIS A 170 8.67 -6.10 1.45
C HIS A 170 7.19 -6.30 1.80
N SER A 171 6.31 -5.35 1.45
CA SER A 171 4.86 -5.45 1.76
C SER A 171 4.17 -6.60 0.98
N CYS A 172 4.55 -6.81 -0.27
CA CYS A 172 4.02 -7.89 -1.11
C CYS A 172 4.59 -9.25 -0.70
N VAL A 173 5.88 -9.34 -0.33
CA VAL A 173 6.52 -10.58 0.15
C VAL A 173 6.01 -10.98 1.55
N VAL A 174 5.74 -10.02 2.44
CA VAL A 174 5.11 -10.29 3.75
C VAL A 174 3.67 -10.79 3.59
N CYS A 175 2.94 -10.32 2.58
CA CYS A 175 1.65 -10.91 2.20
C CYS A 175 1.80 -12.36 1.69
N HIS A 176 2.77 -12.61 0.79
CA HIS A 176 3.02 -13.92 0.20
C HIS A 176 3.38 -15.01 1.23
N LYS A 177 4.29 -14.70 2.17
CA LYS A 177 4.69 -15.66 3.21
C LYS A 177 3.57 -16.00 4.20
N LYS A 178 2.47 -15.24 4.24
CA LYS A 178 1.35 -15.49 5.16
C LYS A 178 0.28 -16.36 4.56
N GLU A 179 -0.04 -16.23 3.28
CA GLU A 179 -1.03 -17.10 2.63
C GLU A 179 -0.59 -18.57 2.65
N GLN A 180 0.72 -18.85 2.59
CA GLN A 180 1.28 -20.20 2.75
C GLN A 180 1.33 -20.74 4.19
N ILE A 181 1.06 -19.90 5.21
CA ILE A 181 1.03 -20.34 6.62
C ILE A 181 -0.40 -20.63 7.08
N PHE A 182 -1.40 -20.05 6.42
CA PHE A 182 -2.82 -20.19 6.76
C PHE A 182 -3.62 -21.06 5.77
N TYR A 183 -2.96 -21.64 4.76
CA TYR A 183 -3.43 -22.72 3.89
C TYR A 183 -2.38 -23.83 3.87
#